data_AF-A0A925WMB9-F1
#
_entry.id   AF-A0A925WMB9-F1
#
_cell.length_a   1.000
_cell.length_b   1.000
_cell.length_c   1.000
_cell.angle_alpha   90.00
_cell.angle_beta   90.00
_cell.angle_gamma   90.00
#
_symmetry.space_group_name_H-M   'P 1'
#
loop_
_entity.id
_entity.type
_entity.pdbx_description
1 polymer ?
#
loop_
_entity_poly.entity_id
_entity_poly.type
_entity_poly.pdbx_seq_one_letter_code
_entity_poly.pdbx_strand_id
1 'polypeptide(L)'
;MMQLSALLWGMALLFGYIGYSRGWNKEVISLSGIVLGLFALFEFDDVLRGTLLANVPAAQVFLVQTVIFGVIVFFAYQTKALIGADVPVARRGDRERDRDRDRDAGRDQLQTNILGAVVGFLNGYLIWGTLWYFMHINSYPLAPYLTRPTPGSPSDVVINQLPLFLLAGGPAGDGNLLAGAVIVLFLIVLIVI
;
A
#
# COMPACT_ATOMS: atom_id res chain seq x y z
N MET A 1 22.72 -14.09 -4.91
CA MET A 1 21.24 -14.06 -4.93
C MET A 1 20.80 -12.69 -4.46
N MET A 2 19.84 -12.04 -5.14
CA MET A 2 19.28 -10.78 -4.64
C MET A 2 18.47 -11.04 -3.38
N GLN A 3 18.58 -10.13 -2.40
CA GLN A 3 17.83 -10.20 -1.16
C GLN A 3 16.38 -9.74 -1.37
N LEU A 4 15.42 -10.43 -0.77
CA LEU A 4 13.99 -10.06 -0.79
C LEU A 4 13.76 -8.68 -0.17
N SER A 5 14.53 -8.34 0.87
CA SER A 5 14.54 -7.01 1.46
C SER A 5 14.97 -5.92 0.47
N ALA A 6 15.96 -6.19 -0.39
CA ALA A 6 16.38 -5.24 -1.41
C ALA A 6 15.29 -5.00 -2.45
N LEU A 7 14.57 -6.05 -2.86
CA LEU A 7 13.41 -5.93 -3.74
C LEU A 7 12.28 -5.12 -3.08
N LEU A 8 11.94 -5.40 -1.82
CA LEU A 8 10.91 -4.69 -1.07
C LEU A 8 11.20 -3.17 -1.04
N TRP A 9 12.38 -2.80 -0.55
CA TRP A 9 12.74 -1.39 -0.42
C TRP A 9 12.94 -0.72 -1.79
N GLY A 10 13.47 -1.44 -2.78
CA GLY A 10 13.58 -0.95 -4.16
C GLY A 10 12.22 -0.63 -4.76
N MET A 11 11.22 -1.51 -4.58
CA MET A 11 9.86 -1.26 -5.06
C MET A 11 9.14 -0.18 -4.27
N ALA A 12 9.37 -0.08 -2.95
CA ALA A 12 8.86 1.04 -2.15
C ALA A 12 9.42 2.39 -2.67
N LEU A 13 10.71 2.46 -2.98
CA LEU A 13 11.32 3.67 -3.57
C LEU A 13 10.76 3.99 -4.96
N LEU A 14 10.57 2.98 -5.81
CA LEU A 14 9.93 3.15 -7.13
C LEU A 14 8.53 3.76 -6.99
N PHE A 15 7.72 3.24 -6.08
CA PHE A 15 6.39 3.78 -5.82
C PHE A 15 6.45 5.18 -5.19
N GLY A 16 7.49 5.49 -4.41
CA GLY A 16 7.76 6.86 -3.98
C GLY A 16 7.99 7.80 -5.16
N TYR A 17 8.76 7.38 -6.16
CA TYR A 17 8.92 8.16 -7.39
C TYR A 17 7.59 8.30 -8.16
N ILE A 18 6.79 7.23 -8.28
CA ILE A 18 5.46 7.30 -8.90
C ILE A 18 4.57 8.29 -8.14
N GLY A 19 4.54 8.21 -6.81
CA GLY A 19 3.77 9.10 -5.95
C GLY A 19 4.19 10.57 -6.07
N TYR A 20 5.50 10.83 -6.24
CA TYR A 20 6.03 12.17 -6.52
C TYR A 20 5.37 12.79 -7.76
N SER A 21 5.21 11.99 -8.83
CA SER A 21 4.61 12.44 -10.08
C SER A 21 3.07 12.50 -10.05
N ARG A 22 2.42 11.68 -9.23
CA ARG A 22 0.95 11.54 -9.20
C ARG A 22 0.28 12.57 -8.28
N GLY A 23 0.96 12.98 -7.21
CA GLY A 23 0.51 13.94 -6.22
C GLY A 23 -0.20 13.30 -5.02
N TRP A 24 -0.08 13.94 -3.85
CA TRP A 24 -0.45 13.35 -2.56
C TRP A 24 -1.93 12.96 -2.43
N ASN A 25 -2.86 13.81 -2.87
CA ASN A 25 -4.30 13.52 -2.78
C ASN A 25 -4.68 12.18 -3.42
N LYS A 26 -4.07 11.86 -4.56
CA LYS A 26 -4.35 10.61 -5.27
C LYS A 26 -3.75 9.41 -4.54
N GLU A 27 -2.52 9.55 -4.04
CA GLU A 27 -1.85 8.49 -3.29
C GLU A 27 -2.50 8.21 -1.94
N VAL A 28 -3.07 9.21 -1.25
CA VAL A 28 -3.79 9.02 0.02
C VAL A 28 -5.10 8.26 -0.19
N ILE A 29 -5.85 8.56 -1.25
CA ILE A 29 -7.06 7.79 -1.59
C ILE A 29 -6.69 6.32 -1.88
N SER A 30 -5.61 6.10 -2.63
CA SER A 30 -5.10 4.75 -2.89
C SER A 30 -4.62 4.06 -1.61
N LEU A 31 -3.93 4.77 -0.71
CA LEU A 31 -3.50 4.26 0.59
C LEU A 31 -4.68 3.73 1.40
N SER A 32 -5.76 4.50 1.49
CA SER A 32 -6.96 4.09 2.21
C SER A 32 -7.61 2.86 1.60
N GLY A 33 -7.68 2.76 0.27
CA GLY A 33 -8.18 1.57 -0.41
C GLY A 33 -7.31 0.32 -0.17
N ILE A 34 -5.97 0.49 -0.18
CA ILE A 34 -5.03 -0.58 0.12
C ILE A 34 -5.22 -1.05 1.57
N VAL A 35 -5.23 -0.14 2.54
CA VAL A 35 -5.36 -0.48 3.96
C VAL A 35 -6.71 -1.13 4.26
N LEU A 36 -7.80 -0.65 3.66
CA LEU A 36 -9.11 -1.31 3.76
C LEU A 36 -9.07 -2.74 3.19
N GLY A 37 -8.40 -2.92 2.07
CA GLY A 37 -8.20 -4.23 1.46
C GLY A 37 -7.37 -5.19 2.31
N LEU A 38 -6.30 -4.67 2.94
CA LEU A 38 -5.50 -5.43 3.90
C LEU A 38 -6.33 -5.85 5.10
N PHE A 39 -7.15 -4.94 5.62
CA PHE A 39 -8.06 -5.23 6.73
C PHE A 39 -9.07 -6.31 6.36
N ALA A 40 -9.72 -6.20 5.20
CA ALA A 40 -10.65 -7.23 4.74
C ALA A 40 -9.96 -8.58 4.56
N LEU A 41 -8.78 -8.62 3.93
CA LEU A 41 -8.04 -9.86 3.75
C LEU A 41 -7.58 -10.48 5.08
N PHE A 42 -7.24 -9.65 6.06
CA PHE A 42 -6.86 -10.10 7.40
C PHE A 42 -8.06 -10.67 8.15
N GLU A 43 -9.17 -9.94 8.21
CA GLU A 43 -10.37 -10.35 8.93
C GLU A 43 -10.99 -11.63 8.36
N PHE A 44 -10.97 -11.78 7.03
CA PHE A 44 -11.51 -12.96 6.36
C PHE A 44 -10.48 -14.08 6.16
N ASP A 45 -9.28 -13.96 6.71
CA ASP A 45 -8.20 -14.92 6.46
C ASP A 45 -8.53 -16.32 6.97
N ASP A 46 -9.13 -16.44 8.16
CA ASP A 46 -9.57 -17.72 8.73
C ASP A 46 -10.64 -18.41 7.86
N VAL A 47 -11.54 -17.62 7.27
CA VAL A 47 -12.54 -18.14 6.33
C VAL A 47 -11.85 -18.56 5.02
N LEU A 48 -10.98 -17.71 4.49
CA LEU A 48 -10.33 -17.94 3.19
C LEU A 48 -9.38 -19.14 3.24
N ARG A 49 -8.41 -19.13 4.16
CA ARG A 49 -7.39 -20.18 4.29
C ARG A 49 -7.87 -21.35 5.15
N GLY A 50 -8.53 -21.07 6.27
CA GLY A 50 -8.94 -22.09 7.23
C GLY A 50 -10.19 -22.88 6.82
N THR A 51 -11.06 -22.31 5.98
CA THR A 51 -12.30 -22.99 5.55
C THR A 51 -12.34 -23.26 4.05
N LEU A 52 -12.25 -22.21 3.22
CA LEU A 52 -12.44 -22.34 1.76
C LEU A 52 -11.26 -23.05 1.07
N LEU A 53 -10.04 -22.77 1.51
CA LEU A 53 -8.81 -23.28 0.91
C LEU A 53 -8.05 -24.28 1.79
N ALA A 54 -8.69 -24.84 2.81
CA ALA A 54 -8.06 -25.71 3.79
C ALA A 54 -7.35 -26.93 3.18
N ASN A 55 -7.90 -27.47 2.09
CA ASN A 55 -7.36 -28.65 1.39
C ASN A 55 -6.62 -28.32 0.09
N VAL A 56 -6.27 -27.04 -0.11
CA VAL A 56 -5.64 -26.54 -1.34
C VAL A 56 -4.13 -26.43 -1.12
N PRO A 57 -3.29 -26.80 -2.11
CA PRO A 57 -1.84 -26.63 -2.01
C PRO A 57 -1.43 -25.18 -1.73
N ALA A 58 -0.42 -24.97 -0.88
CA ALA A 58 0.04 -23.64 -0.45
C ALA A 58 0.36 -22.68 -1.61
N ALA A 59 0.84 -23.20 -2.74
CA ALA A 59 1.09 -22.40 -3.94
C ALA A 59 -0.18 -21.79 -4.54
N GLN A 60 -1.28 -22.55 -4.55
CA GLN A 60 -2.57 -22.08 -5.03
C GLN A 60 -3.20 -21.11 -4.02
N VAL A 61 -3.08 -21.38 -2.71
CA VAL A 61 -3.52 -20.44 -1.66
C VAL A 61 -2.84 -19.08 -1.81
N PHE A 62 -1.51 -19.07 -1.93
CA PHE A 62 -0.73 -17.87 -2.19
C PHE A 62 -1.19 -17.12 -3.45
N LEU A 63 -1.46 -17.85 -4.54
CA LEU A 63 -1.90 -17.26 -5.79
C LEU A 63 -3.26 -16.59 -5.63
N VAL A 64 -4.22 -17.25 -4.98
CA VAL A 64 -5.56 -16.69 -4.73
C VAL A 64 -5.46 -15.40 -3.89
N GLN A 65 -4.71 -15.43 -2.77
CA GLN A 65 -4.50 -14.24 -1.94
C GLN A 65 -3.85 -13.08 -2.73
N THR A 66 -2.82 -13.40 -3.52
CA THR A 66 -2.12 -12.43 -4.37
C THR A 66 -3.03 -11.82 -5.43
N VAL A 67 -3.88 -12.62 -6.08
CA VAL A 67 -4.81 -12.14 -7.11
C VAL A 67 -5.90 -11.27 -6.48
N ILE A 68 -6.51 -11.69 -5.37
CA ILE A 68 -7.53 -10.90 -4.68
C ILE A 68 -6.93 -9.55 -4.25
N PHE A 69 -5.77 -9.58 -3.59
CA PHE A 69 -5.09 -8.36 -3.18
C PHE A 69 -4.69 -7.48 -4.37
N GLY A 70 -4.18 -8.08 -5.46
CA GLY A 70 -3.83 -7.36 -6.68
C GLY A 70 -5.02 -6.66 -7.32
N VAL A 71 -6.20 -7.30 -7.33
CA VAL A 71 -7.45 -6.71 -7.82
C VAL A 71 -7.88 -5.52 -6.95
N ILE A 72 -7.81 -5.67 -5.63
CA ILE A 72 -8.09 -4.58 -4.69
C ILE A 72 -7.14 -3.40 -4.92
N VAL A 73 -5.82 -3.65 -4.99
CA VAL A 73 -4.81 -2.62 -5.23
C VAL A 73 -5.05 -1.94 -6.57
N PHE A 74 -5.37 -2.71 -7.63
CA PHE A 74 -5.73 -2.17 -8.93
C PHE A 74 -6.90 -1.18 -8.82
N PHE A 75 -8.00 -1.57 -8.17
CA PHE A 75 -9.15 -0.68 -7.98
C PHE A 75 -8.82 0.53 -7.10
N ALA A 76 -8.02 0.38 -6.05
CA ALA A 76 -7.57 1.46 -5.18
C ALA A 76 -6.74 2.53 -5.94
N TYR A 77 -6.01 2.12 -6.99
CA TYR A 77 -5.30 3.05 -7.87
C TYR A 77 -6.20 3.63 -8.98
N GLN A 78 -7.23 2.91 -9.41
CA GLN A 78 -8.12 3.29 -10.52
C GLN A 78 -9.28 4.22 -10.13
N THR A 79 -9.50 4.53 -8.85
CA THR A 79 -10.69 5.25 -8.34
C THR A 79 -11.00 6.60 -9.03
N LYS A 80 -10.03 7.21 -9.72
CA LYS A 80 -10.27 8.46 -10.49
C LYS A 80 -10.91 8.29 -11.87
N ALA A 81 -11.15 7.08 -12.37
CA ALA A 81 -11.93 6.90 -13.60
C ALA A 81 -13.46 7.06 -13.38
N LEU A 82 -13.95 6.92 -12.14
CA LEU A 82 -15.39 6.82 -11.87
C LEU A 82 -15.97 7.98 -11.04
N ILE A 83 -15.16 8.76 -10.31
CA ILE A 83 -15.66 9.75 -9.33
C ILE A 83 -15.19 11.20 -9.63
N GLY A 84 -14.38 11.40 -10.68
CA GLY A 84 -13.79 12.71 -11.00
C GLY A 84 -14.29 13.28 -12.33
N ALA A 85 -15.59 13.52 -12.49
CA ALA A 85 -15.98 14.64 -13.33
C ALA A 85 -15.42 15.89 -12.64
N ASP A 86 -14.53 16.59 -13.33
CA ASP A 86 -13.84 17.78 -12.85
C ASP A 86 -14.81 18.71 -12.11
N VAL A 87 -14.64 18.85 -10.79
CA VAL A 87 -15.04 20.07 -10.12
C VAL A 87 -13.80 20.95 -10.16
N PRO A 88 -13.69 21.88 -11.13
CA PRO A 88 -12.67 22.90 -11.05
C PRO A 88 -13.02 23.74 -9.82
N VAL A 89 -12.37 23.47 -8.70
CA VAL A 89 -12.42 24.34 -7.53
C VAL A 89 -12.05 25.72 -8.05
N ALA A 90 -13.03 26.61 -7.99
CA ALA A 90 -13.00 27.90 -8.61
C ALA A 90 -11.82 28.73 -8.09
N ARG A 91 -10.70 28.72 -8.82
CA ARG A 91 -9.76 29.87 -8.83
C ARG A 91 -10.37 30.96 -9.72
N ARG A 92 -11.53 31.48 -9.31
CA ARG A 92 -12.15 32.68 -9.85
C ARG A 92 -12.03 33.76 -8.79
N GLY A 93 -10.82 34.30 -8.66
CA GLY A 93 -10.49 35.42 -7.80
C GLY A 93 -9.04 35.79 -8.03
N ASP A 94 -8.80 37.02 -8.45
CA ASP A 94 -7.51 37.71 -8.46
C ASP A 94 -6.54 37.35 -9.61
N ARG A 95 -6.92 37.79 -10.81
CA ARG A 95 -6.02 37.99 -11.97
C ARG A 95 -5.28 39.34 -11.97
N GLU A 96 -5.35 40.14 -10.91
CA GLU A 96 -4.90 41.54 -10.96
C GLU A 96 -3.65 41.88 -10.12
N ARG A 97 -3.05 40.95 -9.35
CA ARG A 97 -1.84 41.27 -8.56
C ARG A 97 -0.87 40.09 -8.45
N ASP A 98 0.42 40.45 -8.44
CA ASP A 98 1.58 39.71 -7.92
C ASP A 98 2.50 39.05 -8.94
N ARG A 99 3.49 39.83 -9.40
CA ARG A 99 4.78 39.34 -9.91
C ARG A 99 5.65 38.68 -8.82
N ASP A 100 5.20 38.66 -7.55
CA ASP A 100 5.88 38.02 -6.42
C ASP A 100 5.39 36.57 -6.12
N ARG A 101 4.32 36.09 -6.78
CA ARG A 101 3.75 34.73 -6.56
C ARG A 101 4.56 33.57 -7.14
N ASP A 102 5.51 33.83 -8.04
CA ASP A 102 6.23 32.75 -8.74
C ASP A 102 7.16 31.96 -7.80
N ARG A 103 7.63 32.56 -6.70
CA ARG A 103 8.46 31.84 -5.71
C ARG A 103 7.64 30.94 -4.78
N ASP A 104 6.44 31.36 -4.41
CA ASP A 104 5.58 30.58 -3.51
C ASP A 104 4.86 29.45 -4.25
N ALA A 105 4.46 29.67 -5.51
CA ALA A 105 3.85 28.63 -6.34
C ALA A 105 4.77 27.41 -6.57
N GLY A 106 6.08 27.62 -6.73
CA GLY A 106 7.05 26.53 -6.86
C GLY A 106 7.25 25.74 -5.56
N ARG A 107 7.16 26.40 -4.42
CA ARG A 107 7.30 25.76 -3.08
C ARG A 107 6.09 24.91 -2.75
N ASP A 108 4.88 25.40 -3.03
CA ASP A 108 3.64 24.65 -2.83
C ASP A 108 3.58 23.39 -3.71
N GLN A 109 4.05 23.50 -4.96
CA GLN A 109 4.13 22.36 -5.88
C GLN A 109 5.17 21.33 -5.42
N LEU A 110 6.35 21.78 -4.98
CA LEU A 110 7.39 20.88 -4.46
C LEU A 110 6.91 20.16 -3.19
N GLN A 111 6.23 20.86 -2.28
CA GLN A 111 5.65 20.26 -1.08
C GLN A 111 4.61 19.19 -1.42
N THR A 112 3.69 19.51 -2.35
CA THR A 112 2.65 18.59 -2.82
C THR A 112 3.25 17.31 -3.44
N ASN A 113 4.33 17.46 -4.21
CA ASN A 113 5.01 16.34 -4.85
C ASN A 113 5.82 15.51 -3.83
N ILE A 114 6.55 16.13 -2.90
CA ILE A 114 7.30 15.42 -1.85
C ILE A 114 6.34 14.63 -0.96
N LEU A 115 5.20 15.21 -0.58
CA LEU A 115 4.19 14.49 0.19
C LEU A 115 3.63 13.29 -0.60
N GLY A 116 3.39 13.48 -1.91
CA GLY A 116 3.06 12.39 -2.82
C GLY A 116 4.12 11.29 -2.83
N ALA A 117 5.41 11.64 -2.78
CA ALA A 117 6.49 10.68 -2.75
C ALA A 117 6.51 9.85 -1.46
N VAL A 118 6.28 10.49 -0.31
CA VAL A 118 6.21 9.78 0.98
C VAL A 118 5.03 8.81 1.00
N VAL A 119 3.84 9.26 0.59
CA VAL A 119 2.65 8.39 0.56
C VAL A 119 2.81 7.28 -0.48
N GLY A 120 3.37 7.58 -1.65
CA GLY A 120 3.70 6.58 -2.66
C GLY A 120 4.67 5.53 -2.13
N PHE A 121 5.71 5.93 -1.39
CA PHE A 121 6.63 4.99 -0.76
C PHE A 121 5.93 4.06 0.23
N LEU A 122 5.05 4.61 1.06
CA LEU A 122 4.23 3.82 1.98
C LEU A 122 3.32 2.85 1.24
N ASN A 123 2.68 3.28 0.15
CA ASN A 123 1.86 2.41 -0.69
C ASN A 123 2.69 1.26 -1.29
N GLY A 124 3.87 1.54 -1.84
CA GLY A 124 4.76 0.52 -2.37
C GLY A 124 5.20 -0.48 -1.31
N TYR A 125 5.55 0.00 -0.12
CA TYR A 125 5.88 -0.84 1.03
C TYR A 125 4.69 -1.72 1.46
N LEU A 126 3.47 -1.17 1.54
CA LEU A 126 2.27 -1.94 1.87
C LEU A 126 1.99 -3.02 0.81
N ILE A 127 2.10 -2.70 -0.47
CA ILE A 127 1.81 -3.64 -1.55
C ILE A 127 2.85 -4.77 -1.57
N TRP A 128 4.12 -4.44 -1.73
CA TRP A 128 5.18 -5.43 -1.86
C TRP A 128 5.47 -6.16 -0.56
N GLY A 129 5.33 -5.48 0.58
CA GLY A 129 5.44 -6.11 1.89
C GLY A 129 4.32 -7.10 2.15
N THR A 130 3.11 -6.82 1.68
CA THR A 130 1.98 -7.77 1.80
C THR A 130 2.15 -8.98 0.87
N LEU A 131 2.62 -8.76 -0.36
CA LEU A 131 2.95 -9.89 -1.26
C LEU A 131 4.00 -10.81 -0.65
N TRP A 132 5.03 -10.23 -0.03
CA TRP A 132 6.03 -11.02 0.69
C TRP A 132 5.45 -11.68 1.94
N TYR A 133 4.57 -11.00 2.69
CA TYR A 133 3.85 -11.61 3.80
C TYR A 133 3.06 -12.85 3.36
N PHE A 134 2.33 -12.81 2.25
CA PHE A 134 1.64 -14.00 1.72
C PHE A 134 2.61 -15.13 1.36
N MET A 135 3.78 -14.83 0.81
CA MET A 135 4.79 -15.89 0.61
C MET A 135 5.25 -16.49 1.95
N HIS A 136 5.48 -15.65 2.96
CA HIS A 136 5.99 -16.10 4.25
C HIS A 136 5.00 -17.01 4.99
N ILE A 137 3.73 -16.60 5.11
CA ILE A 137 2.70 -17.37 5.81
C ILE A 137 2.33 -18.68 5.09
N ASN A 138 2.57 -18.74 3.78
CA ASN A 138 2.40 -19.96 2.97
C ASN A 138 3.71 -20.77 2.82
N SER A 139 4.71 -20.51 3.68
CA SER A 139 5.99 -21.25 3.72
C SER A 139 6.81 -21.24 2.43
N TYR A 140 6.81 -20.11 1.70
CA TYR A 140 7.57 -19.89 0.45
C TYR A 140 7.27 -20.94 -0.65
N PRO A 141 6.02 -20.97 -1.16
CA PRO A 141 5.57 -22.03 -2.07
C PRO A 141 6.17 -21.97 -3.49
N LEU A 142 6.94 -20.92 -3.81
CA LEU A 142 7.60 -20.70 -5.09
C LEU A 142 9.07 -21.17 -5.11
N ALA A 143 9.49 -21.95 -4.12
CA ALA A 143 10.81 -22.58 -4.13
C ALA A 143 10.95 -23.51 -5.35
N PRO A 144 12.11 -23.53 -6.05
CA PRO A 144 13.39 -22.93 -5.68
C PRO A 144 13.62 -21.49 -6.18
N TYR A 145 12.68 -20.89 -6.91
CA TYR A 145 12.87 -19.55 -7.49
C TYR A 145 12.87 -18.45 -6.44
N LEU A 146 11.99 -18.57 -5.43
CA LEU A 146 11.91 -17.67 -4.28
C LEU A 146 11.93 -18.52 -3.00
N THR A 147 13.06 -18.52 -2.31
CA THR A 147 13.28 -19.34 -1.11
C THR A 147 13.17 -18.51 0.16
N ARG A 148 12.90 -19.19 1.27
CA ARG A 148 12.94 -18.58 2.61
C ARG A 148 14.32 -17.92 2.84
N PRO A 149 14.36 -16.70 3.40
CA PRO A 149 15.59 -16.07 3.84
C PRO A 149 16.38 -16.95 4.81
N THR A 150 17.71 -16.97 4.64
CA THR A 150 18.61 -17.62 5.59
C THR A 150 18.53 -16.90 6.94
N PRO A 151 18.49 -17.63 8.08
CA PRO A 151 18.49 -17.02 9.41
C PRO A 151 19.64 -16.02 9.59
N GLY A 152 19.36 -14.84 10.15
CA GLY A 152 20.34 -13.78 10.36
C GLY A 152 20.73 -12.98 9.11
N SER A 153 20.15 -13.29 7.94
CA SER A 153 20.29 -12.43 6.75
C SER A 153 19.47 -11.14 6.90
N PRO A 154 19.80 -10.05 6.16
CA PRO A 154 19.00 -8.83 6.20
C PRO A 154 17.53 -9.03 5.84
N SER A 155 17.22 -10.01 4.96
CA SER A 155 15.84 -10.34 4.63
C SER A 155 15.10 -11.06 5.77
N ASP A 156 15.81 -11.81 6.61
CA ASP A 156 15.22 -12.45 7.80
C ASP A 156 14.78 -11.42 8.84
N VAL A 157 15.59 -10.36 9.04
CA VAL A 157 15.26 -9.24 9.94
C VAL A 157 13.99 -8.49 9.50
N VAL A 158 13.83 -8.31 8.19
CA VAL A 158 12.72 -7.54 7.60
C VAL A 158 11.39 -8.30 7.64
N ILE A 159 11.38 -9.62 7.86
CA ILE A 159 10.12 -10.40 7.97
C ILE A 159 9.22 -9.85 9.07
N ASN A 160 9.78 -9.52 10.23
CA ASN A 160 9.02 -8.97 11.36
C ASN A 160 8.58 -7.52 11.13
N GLN A 161 9.09 -6.89 10.07
CA GLN A 161 8.75 -5.54 9.65
C GLN A 161 7.80 -5.55 8.45
N LEU A 162 7.18 -6.68 8.08
CA LEU A 162 6.19 -6.69 7.01
C LEU A 162 4.87 -6.04 7.49
N PRO A 163 4.09 -5.44 6.59
CA PRO A 163 2.90 -4.66 6.93
C PRO A 163 1.93 -5.37 7.88
N LEU A 164 1.53 -6.61 7.58
CA LEU A 164 0.58 -7.33 8.44
C LEU A 164 1.20 -7.81 9.76
N PHE A 165 2.51 -7.99 9.85
CA PHE A 165 3.15 -8.24 11.15
C PHE A 165 3.13 -6.99 12.02
N LEU A 166 3.39 -5.81 11.45
CA LEU A 166 3.37 -4.55 12.19
C LEU A 166 1.96 -4.07 12.53
N LEU A 167 1.02 -4.16 11.58
CA LEU A 167 -0.32 -3.59 11.72
C LEU A 167 -1.32 -4.58 12.32
N ALA A 168 -1.15 -5.88 12.07
CA ALA A 168 -2.13 -6.87 12.51
C ALA A 168 -1.58 -7.85 13.55
N GLY A 169 -0.27 -7.85 13.81
CA GLY A 169 0.39 -8.83 14.68
C GLY A 169 0.70 -10.17 14.00
N GLY A 170 0.56 -10.24 12.67
CA GLY A 170 0.72 -11.48 11.90
C GLY A 170 -0.52 -12.38 11.97
N PRO A 171 -0.42 -13.66 11.56
CA PRO A 171 -1.57 -14.56 11.46
C PRO A 171 -2.34 -14.83 12.76
N ALA A 172 -1.71 -14.56 13.93
CA ALA A 172 -2.30 -14.81 15.24
C ALA A 172 -2.52 -13.52 16.05
N GLY A 173 -2.43 -12.36 15.42
CA GLY A 173 -2.67 -11.09 16.09
C GLY A 173 -4.14 -10.66 16.04
N ASP A 174 -4.49 -9.66 16.84
CA ASP A 174 -5.88 -9.20 16.99
C ASP A 174 -6.29 -8.13 15.96
N GLY A 175 -5.41 -7.70 15.05
CA GLY A 175 -5.77 -6.70 14.04
C GLY A 175 -6.02 -5.28 14.55
N ASN A 176 -5.91 -5.00 15.85
CA ASN A 176 -6.32 -3.74 16.47
C ASN A 176 -5.66 -2.48 15.85
N LEU A 177 -4.36 -2.53 15.55
CA LEU A 177 -3.67 -1.39 14.93
C LEU A 177 -4.13 -1.19 13.47
N LEU A 178 -4.38 -2.26 12.74
CA LEU A 178 -4.92 -2.23 11.38
C LEU A 178 -6.34 -1.64 11.38
N ALA A 179 -7.20 -2.06 12.31
CA ALA A 179 -8.54 -1.49 12.48
C ALA A 179 -8.48 0.02 12.82
N GLY A 180 -7.58 0.42 13.73
CA GLY A 180 -7.32 1.82 14.04
C GLY A 180 -6.84 2.61 12.81
N ALA A 181 -5.94 2.04 12.02
CA ALA A 181 -5.46 2.65 10.78
C ALA A 181 -6.59 2.84 9.75
N VAL A 182 -7.50 1.86 9.61
CA VAL A 182 -8.69 1.98 8.76
C VAL A 182 -9.57 3.14 9.20
N ILE A 183 -9.86 3.26 10.50
CA ILE A 183 -10.71 4.35 11.03
C ILE A 183 -10.07 5.71 10.72
N VAL A 184 -8.78 5.87 11.02
CA VAL A 184 -8.06 7.14 10.77
C VAL A 184 -8.06 7.48 9.28
N LEU A 185 -7.73 6.52 8.42
CA LEU A 185 -7.69 6.74 6.97
C LEU A 185 -9.06 6.99 6.37
N PHE A 186 -10.11 6.36 6.91
CA PHE A 186 -11.49 6.63 6.53
C PHE A 186 -11.89 8.07 6.85
N LEU A 187 -11.58 8.55 8.06
CA LEU A 187 -11.83 9.94 8.45
C LEU A 187 -11.05 10.93 7.57
N ILE A 188 -9.77 10.65 7.28
CA ILE A 188 -8.97 11.49 6.38
C ILE A 188 -9.62 11.57 5.01
N VAL A 189 -10.03 10.44 4.42
CA VAL A 189 -10.67 10.42 3.10
C VAL A 189 -12.01 11.17 3.11
N LEU A 190 -12.82 11.03 4.16
CA LEU A 190 -14.10 11.72 4.29
C LEU A 190 -13.94 13.25 4.41
N ILE A 191 -12.84 13.74 4.99
CA ILE A 191 -12.56 15.18 5.12
C ILE A 191 -11.97 15.74 3.83
N VAL A 192 -11.16 14.95 3.11
CA VAL A 192 -10.43 15.38 1.91
C VAL A 192 -11.30 15.37 0.65
N ILE A 193 -12.37 14.56 0.63
CA ILE A 193 -13.36 14.48 -0.46
C ILE A 193 -14.55 15.37 -0.14
#